data_AF-A0A954QTX3-F1
#
_entry.id   AF-A0A954QTX3-F1
#
_cell.length_a   1.000
_cell.length_b   1.000
_cell.length_c   1.000
_cell.angle_alpha   90.00
_cell.angle_beta   90.00
_cell.angle_gamma   90.00
#
_symmetry.space_group_name_H-M   'P 1'
#
loop_
_entity.id
_entity.type
_entity.pdbx_description
1 polymer ?
#
loop_
_entity_poly.entity_id
_entity_poly.type
_entity_poly.pdbx_seq_one_letter_code
_entity_poly.pdbx_strand_id
1 'polypeptide(L)'
;LRRASLTQVTLDVPHADAGRFDNLLRDWAGRNDAVVGEPDYGAVATLELWVPSAALGALHDEIAAASAGSITAVIGPERIIEVPVAPPTG
;
A
#
# COMPACT_ATOMS: atom_id res chain seq x y z
N LEU A 1 -18.12 2.90 -4.80
CA LEU A 1 -16.80 3.56 -4.74
C LEU A 1 -16.98 4.87 -4.00
N ARG A 2 -16.01 5.28 -3.17
CA ARG A 2 -15.96 6.59 -2.53
C ARG A 2 -14.67 7.30 -2.93
N ARG A 3 -14.70 8.63 -3.04
CA ARG A 3 -13.50 9.41 -3.36
C ARG A 3 -12.82 9.85 -2.07
N ALA A 4 -11.54 9.50 -1.90
CA ALA A 4 -10.75 9.87 -0.74
C ALA A 4 -9.40 10.45 -1.18
N SER A 5 -8.89 11.43 -0.42
CA SER A 5 -7.52 11.93 -0.57
C SER A 5 -6.56 10.90 0.00
N LEU A 6 -5.80 10.24 -0.87
CA LEU A 6 -4.82 9.23 -0.50
C LEU A 6 -3.44 9.67 -0.97
N THR A 7 -2.44 9.38 -0.16
CA THR A 7 -1.04 9.58 -0.49
C THR A 7 -0.49 8.33 -1.16
N GLN A 8 0.20 8.51 -2.28
CA GLN A 8 0.89 7.43 -2.95
C GLN A 8 2.06 6.95 -2.09
N VAL A 9 2.22 5.64 -1.98
CA VAL A 9 3.36 4.99 -1.33
C VAL A 9 3.89 3.92 -2.28
N THR A 10 5.17 3.98 -2.59
CA THR A 10 5.83 2.97 -3.43
C THR A 10 6.93 2.26 -2.66
N LEU A 11 7.10 0.97 -2.96
CA LEU A 11 7.98 0.06 -2.24
C LEU A 11 8.75 -0.78 -3.23
N ASP A 12 10.07 -0.62 -3.24
CA ASP A 12 10.94 -1.48 -4.04
C ASP A 12 11.28 -2.72 -3.21
N VAL A 13 10.84 -3.88 -3.70
CA VAL A 13 11.07 -5.17 -3.04
C VAL A 13 11.73 -6.16 -4.01
N PRO A 14 12.58 -7.08 -3.50
CA PRO A 14 13.10 -8.17 -4.32
C PRO A 14 11.96 -9.00 -4.91
N HIS A 15 12.11 -9.47 -6.15
CA HIS A 15 11.11 -10.35 -6.79
C HIS A 15 10.78 -11.60 -5.95
N ALA A 16 11.74 -12.11 -5.17
CA ALA A 16 11.55 -13.22 -4.26
C ALA A 16 10.55 -12.91 -3.11
N ASP A 17 10.48 -11.65 -2.70
CA ASP A 17 9.60 -11.16 -1.62
C ASP A 17 8.33 -10.50 -2.16
N ALA A 18 8.26 -10.19 -3.45
CA ALA A 18 7.15 -9.45 -4.08
C ALA A 18 5.77 -10.03 -3.76
N GLY A 19 5.60 -11.36 -3.89
CA GLY A 19 4.32 -12.01 -3.57
C GLY A 19 3.98 -11.97 -2.07
N ARG A 20 4.98 -11.94 -1.19
CA ARG A 20 4.78 -11.81 0.26
C ARG A 20 4.31 -10.39 0.61
N PHE A 21 4.95 -9.37 0.05
CA PHE A 21 4.58 -7.97 0.29
C PHE A 21 3.27 -7.59 -0.40
N ASP A 22 2.98 -8.07 -1.62
CA ASP A 22 1.67 -7.82 -2.27
C ASP A 22 0.52 -8.34 -1.39
N ASN A 23 0.65 -9.57 -0.86
CA ASN A 23 -0.35 -10.13 0.05
C ASN A 23 -0.49 -9.30 1.35
N LEU A 24 0.63 -8.86 1.93
CA LEU A 24 0.62 -8.00 3.11
C LEU A 24 -0.09 -6.67 2.83
N LEU A 25 0.23 -6.01 1.71
CA LEU A 25 -0.36 -4.73 1.33
C LEU A 25 -1.85 -4.88 1.02
N ARG A 26 -2.28 -5.97 0.39
CA ARG A 26 -3.70 -6.27 0.15
C ARG A 26 -4.47 -6.42 1.46
N ASP A 27 -3.95 -7.19 2.41
CA ASP A 27 -4.58 -7.37 3.72
C ASP A 27 -4.60 -6.07 4.52
N TRP A 28 -3.50 -5.31 4.50
CA TRP A 28 -3.42 -4.00 5.15
C TRP A 28 -4.40 -3.00 4.54
N ALA A 29 -4.49 -2.94 3.20
CA ALA A 29 -5.40 -2.06 2.47
C ALA A 29 -6.86 -2.32 2.84
N GLY A 30 -7.25 -3.60 2.91
CA GLY A 30 -8.60 -4.02 3.28
C GLY A 30 -9.02 -3.59 4.69
N ARG A 31 -8.07 -3.31 5.59
CA ARG A 31 -8.32 -2.91 6.98
C ARG A 31 -8.20 -1.41 7.22
N ASN A 32 -7.52 -0.66 6.34
CA ASN A 32 -7.10 0.72 6.59
C ASN A 32 -7.61 1.73 5.54
N ASP A 33 -8.69 1.41 4.82
CA ASP A 33 -9.27 2.27 3.78
C ASP A 33 -8.25 2.66 2.68
N ALA A 34 -7.32 1.76 2.41
CA ALA A 34 -6.27 1.94 1.43
C ALA A 34 -6.59 1.20 0.13
N VAL A 35 -5.89 1.55 -0.94
CA VAL A 35 -6.07 0.94 -2.26
C VAL A 35 -4.72 0.49 -2.78
N VAL A 36 -4.58 -0.81 -3.08
CA VAL A 36 -3.38 -1.35 -3.74
C VAL A 36 -3.39 -0.87 -5.19
N GLY A 37 -2.29 -0.24 -5.61
CA GLY A 37 -2.06 0.18 -6.99
C GLY A 37 -1.65 -0.98 -7.88
N GLU A 38 -1.23 -0.68 -9.10
CA GLU A 38 -0.74 -1.69 -10.03
C GLU A 38 0.77 -1.90 -9.78
N PRO A 39 1.22 -3.11 -9.42
CA PRO A 39 2.63 -3.38 -9.19
C PRO A 39 3.42 -3.32 -10.51
N ASP A 40 4.54 -2.61 -10.50
CA ASP A 40 5.47 -2.58 -11.63
C ASP A 40 6.59 -3.60 -11.43
N TYR A 41 6.76 -4.50 -12.40
CA TYR A 41 7.79 -5.54 -12.35
C TYR A 41 8.90 -5.20 -13.33
N GLY A 42 9.85 -4.38 -12.86
CA GLY A 42 11.06 -4.03 -13.58
C GLY A 42 12.27 -4.85 -13.12
N ALA A 43 13.41 -4.18 -12.91
CA ALA A 43 14.60 -4.79 -12.32
C ALA A 43 14.35 -5.30 -10.90
N VAL A 44 13.47 -4.62 -10.16
CA VAL A 44 12.89 -5.03 -8.87
C VAL A 44 11.36 -4.97 -8.99
N ALA A 45 10.65 -5.54 -8.02
CA ALA A 45 9.21 -5.37 -7.95
C ALA A 45 8.90 -4.08 -7.19
N THR A 46 8.29 -3.11 -7.86
CA THR A 46 7.81 -1.89 -7.24
C THR A 46 6.33 -2.04 -6.94
N LEU A 47 6.01 -2.17 -5.66
CA LEU A 47 4.63 -2.24 -5.19
C LEU A 47 4.11 -0.84 -4.89
N GLU A 48 2.88 -0.57 -5.32
CA GLU A 48 2.22 0.72 -5.10
C GLU A 48 1.02 0.55 -4.15
N LEU A 49 0.87 1.48 -3.22
CA LEU A 49 -0.25 1.56 -2.30
C LEU A 49 -0.70 3.02 -2.11
N TRP A 50 -2.00 3.26 -2.17
CA TRP A 50 -2.63 4.55 -1.88
C TRP A 50 -3.20 4.52 -0.48
N VAL A 51 -2.72 5.41 0.39
CA VAL A 51 -2.95 5.34 1.83
C VAL A 51 -3.46 6.66 2.40
N PRO A 52 -4.44 6.66 3.32
CA PRO A 52 -4.84 7.88 4.00
C PRO A 52 -3.66 8.47 4.77
N SER A 53 -3.47 9.79 4.72
CA SER A 53 -2.34 10.47 5.36
C SER A 53 -2.20 10.13 6.86
N ALA A 54 -3.32 9.93 7.56
CA ALA A 54 -3.35 9.53 8.97
C ALA A 54 -2.79 8.12 9.24
N ALA A 55 -2.82 7.22 8.24
CA ALA A 55 -2.37 5.84 8.37
C ALA A 55 -0.94 5.59 7.85
N LEU A 56 -0.27 6.62 7.30
CA LEU A 56 1.09 6.51 6.77
C LEU A 56 2.12 6.06 7.82
N GLY A 57 1.99 6.56 9.06
CA GLY A 57 2.88 6.13 10.16
C GLY A 57 2.73 4.64 10.48
N ALA A 58 1.48 4.17 10.60
CA ALA A 58 1.19 2.76 10.84
C ALA A 58 1.66 1.84 9.70
N LEU A 59 1.53 2.29 8.44
CA LEU A 59 2.07 1.57 7.29
C LEU A 59 3.60 1.47 7.36
N HIS A 60 4.29 2.56 7.69
CA HIS A 60 5.74 2.57 7.80
C HIS A 60 6.22 1.56 8.85
N ASP A 61 5.60 1.55 10.03
CA ASP A 61 5.91 0.62 11.11
C ASP A 61 5.67 -0.85 10.70
N GLU A 62 4.56 -1.12 10.02
CA GLU A 62 4.21 -2.46 9.52
C GLU A 62 5.27 -2.97 8.52
N ILE A 63 5.69 -2.12 7.58
CA ILE A 63 6.69 -2.46 6.55
C ILE A 63 8.06 -2.66 7.19
N ALA A 64 8.45 -1.79 8.13
CA ALA A 64 9.69 -1.94 8.87
C ALA A 64 9.71 -3.26 9.66
N ALA A 65 8.60 -3.62 10.32
CA ALA A 65 8.46 -4.89 11.02
C ALA A 65 8.54 -6.10 10.08
N ALA A 66 7.82 -6.08 8.96
CA ALA A 66 7.76 -7.19 8.00
C ALA A 66 9.05 -7.40 7.20
N SER A 67 9.85 -6.34 7.03
CA SER A 67 11.12 -6.33 6.31
C SER A 67 12.34 -6.36 7.23
N ALA A 68 12.16 -6.36 8.56
CA ALA A 68 13.25 -6.10 9.52
C ALA A 68 14.03 -4.80 9.21
N GLY A 69 13.35 -3.78 8.68
CA GLY A 69 13.91 -2.48 8.30
C GLY A 69 14.68 -2.47 6.97
N SER A 70 14.65 -3.55 6.20
CA SER A 70 15.35 -3.63 4.91
C SER A 70 14.63 -2.96 3.74
N ILE A 71 13.31 -2.75 3.84
CA ILE A 71 12.49 -2.12 2.80
C ILE A 71 12.04 -0.74 3.31
N THR A 72 12.20 0.27 2.46
CA THR A 72 11.79 1.65 2.76
C THR A 72 10.60 2.04 1.90
N ALA A 73 9.56 2.57 2.54
CA ALA A 73 8.41 3.17 1.87
C ALA A 73 8.78 4.57 1.33
N VAL A 74 8.59 4.78 0.02
CA VAL A 74 8.75 6.08 -0.61
C VAL A 74 7.38 6.75 -0.69
N ILE A 75 7.26 7.93 -0.08
CA ILE A 75 6.02 8.71 -0.08
C ILE A 75 5.99 9.63 -1.29
N GLY A 76 4.98 9.44 -2.14
CA GLY A 76 4.72 10.22 -3.33
C GLY A 76 3.64 11.29 -3.15
N PRO A 77 3.03 11.77 -4.25
CA PRO A 77 2.00 12.79 -4.22
C PRO A 77 0.70 12.30 -3.57
N GLU A 78 -0.08 13.24 -3.04
CA GLU A 78 -1.47 13.02 -2.66
C GLU A 78 -2.38 13.17 -3.89
N ARG A 79 -3.32 12.24 -4.06
CA ARG A 79 -4.35 12.29 -5.11
C ARG A 79 -5.69 11.80 -4.59
N ILE A 80 -6.75 12.20 -5.29
CA ILE A 80 -8.09 11.69 -5.03
C ILE A 80 -8.23 10.35 -5.75
N ILE A 81 -8.36 9.27 -4.97
CA ILE A 81 -8.49 7.90 -5.45
C ILE A 81 -9.90 7.38 -5.14
N GLU A 82 -10.42 6.52 -6.02
CA GLU A 82 -11.66 5.80 -5.79
C GLU A 82 -11.39 4.55 -4.94
N VAL A 83 -11.91 4.57 -3.72
CA VAL A 83 -11.83 3.45 -2.78
C VAL A 83 -13.10 2.60 -2.93
N PRO A 84 -12.98 1.27 -3.07
CA PRO A 84 -14.12 0.36 -2.95
C PRO A 84 -14.83 0.60 -1.63
N VAL A 85 -16.12 0.94 -1.68
CA VAL A 85 -16.96 0.89 -0.47
C VAL A 85 -17.43 -0.56 -0.38
N ALA A 86 -17.09 -1.26 0.70
CA ALA A 86 -17.66 -2.58 0.94
C ALA A 86 -19.20 -2.46 0.88
N PRO A 87 -19.91 -3.39 0.23
CA PRO A 87 -21.36 -3.32 0.18
C PRO A 87 -21.93 -3.31 1.61
N PRO A 88 -22.97 -2.52 1.90
CA PRO A 88 -23.60 -2.57 3.21
C PRO A 88 -24.07 -4.00 3.44
N THR A 89 -23.57 -4.63 4.51
CA THR A 89 -24.12 -5.90 4.99
C THR A 89 -25.52 -5.57 5.52
N GLY A 90 -26.54 -5.88 4.72
CA GLY A 90 -27.94 -5.77 5.11
C GLY A 90 -28.36 -6.88 6.07
#